data_AF-A0A368MGK5-F1
#
_entry.id   AF-A0A368MGK5-F1
#
_cell.length_a   1.000
_cell.length_b   1.000
_cell.length_c   1.000
_cell.angle_alpha   90.00
_cell.angle_beta   90.00
_cell.angle_gamma   90.00
#
_symmetry.space_group_name_H-M   'P 1'
#
loop_
_entity.id
_entity.type
_entity.pdbx_description
1 polymer ?
#
loop_
_entity_poly.entity_id
_entity_poly.type
_entity_poly.pdbx_seq_one_letter_code
_entity_poly.pdbx_strand_id
1 'polypeptide(L)'
;MNHVGKDLESRGFEFVAVNSKLKKHPQFVCIDKNKEWFFVIVRAVMLPENPNNYDVVWMETFKKHAFDKNAKVLYAGVGLGNPNGEDLPIYLNEEYLIEYNGIQVIEMNLN
;
A
#
# COMPACT_ATOMS: atom_id res chain seq x y z
N MET A 1 -0.36 1.13 -14.43
CA MET A 1 -0.22 0.63 -13.05
C MET A 1 0.27 1.76 -12.16
N ASN A 2 -0.21 1.85 -10.91
CA ASN A 2 0.15 2.93 -9.99
C ASN A 2 1.61 2.80 -9.52
N HIS A 3 2.15 3.84 -8.87
CA HIS A 3 3.55 3.88 -8.40
C HIS A 3 3.94 2.66 -7.56
N VAL A 4 3.09 2.25 -6.62
CA VAL A 4 3.29 1.06 -5.78
C VAL A 4 3.35 -0.23 -6.61
N GLY A 5 2.50 -0.35 -7.64
CA GLY A 5 2.49 -1.52 -8.49
C GLY A 5 3.79 -1.67 -9.28
N LYS A 6 4.30 -0.56 -9.83
CA LYS A 6 5.60 -0.55 -10.52
C LYS A 6 6.77 -0.90 -9.60
N ASP A 7 6.73 -0.47 -8.34
CA ASP A 7 7.74 -0.84 -7.33
C ASP A 7 7.67 -2.33 -6.95
N LEU A 8 6.47 -2.92 -6.90
CA LEU A 8 6.31 -4.37 -6.75
C LEU A 8 6.90 -5.13 -7.96
N GLU A 9 6.57 -4.70 -9.19
CA GLU A 9 7.10 -5.34 -10.41
C GLU A 9 8.63 -5.27 -10.47
N SER A 10 9.22 -4.11 -10.15
CA SER A 10 10.68 -3.93 -10.18
C SER A 10 11.41 -4.79 -9.15
N ARG A 11 10.74 -5.11 -8.02
CA ARG A 11 11.22 -6.03 -6.99
C ARG A 11 10.99 -7.51 -7.34
N GLY A 12 10.33 -7.81 -8.46
CA GLY A 12 10.09 -9.16 -8.95
C GLY A 12 8.87 -9.85 -8.34
N PHE A 13 7.89 -9.08 -7.86
CA PHE A 13 6.60 -9.64 -7.46
C PHE A 13 5.70 -9.92 -8.66
N GLU A 14 5.05 -11.08 -8.65
CA GLU A 14 4.04 -11.47 -9.63
C GLU A 14 2.63 -11.19 -9.06
N PHE A 15 1.79 -10.51 -9.84
CA PHE A 15 0.43 -10.15 -9.41
C PHE A 15 -0.56 -11.29 -9.65
N VAL A 16 -1.21 -11.74 -8.58
CA VAL A 16 -2.26 -12.75 -8.63
C VAL A 16 -3.64 -12.10 -8.71
N ALA A 17 -3.86 -11.04 -7.93
CA ALA A 17 -5.11 -10.31 -7.92
C ALA A 17 -4.87 -8.82 -7.70
N VAL A 18 -5.67 -8.00 -8.37
CA VAL A 18 -5.69 -6.55 -8.19
C VAL A 18 -7.11 -6.13 -7.84
N ASN A 19 -7.28 -5.50 -6.69
CA ASN A 19 -8.50 -4.81 -6.32
C ASN A 19 -8.22 -3.33 -6.48
N SER A 20 -9.02 -2.60 -7.26
CA SER A 20 -8.88 -1.15 -7.46
C SER A 20 -9.92 -0.34 -6.70
N LYS A 21 -10.83 -0.99 -5.96
CA LYS A 21 -11.88 -0.31 -5.23
C LYS A 21 -11.28 0.40 -4.00
N LEU A 22 -11.59 1.69 -3.86
CA LEU A 22 -11.23 2.48 -2.68
C LEU A 22 -11.77 1.81 -1.41
N LYS A 23 -10.97 1.85 -0.34
CA LYS A 23 -11.29 1.28 0.99
C LYS A 23 -11.47 -0.24 1.02
N LYS A 24 -11.16 -0.96 -0.07
CA LYS A 24 -11.10 -2.42 -0.06
C LYS A 24 -9.65 -2.87 -0.05
N HIS A 25 -9.35 -3.69 0.96
CA HIS A 25 -8.03 -4.25 1.16
C HIS A 25 -8.11 -5.79 1.15
N PRO A 26 -7.02 -6.48 0.78
CA PRO A 26 -5.78 -5.91 0.22
C PRO A 26 -5.99 -5.32 -1.19
N GLN A 27 -5.12 -4.37 -1.58
CA GLN A 27 -5.17 -3.72 -2.89
C GLN A 27 -4.54 -4.62 -3.96
N PHE A 28 -3.47 -5.33 -3.58
CA PHE A 28 -2.82 -6.32 -4.42
C PHE A 28 -2.62 -7.61 -3.64
N VAL A 29 -2.73 -8.73 -4.34
CA VAL A 29 -2.24 -10.03 -3.89
C VAL A 29 -1.11 -10.41 -4.84
N CYS A 30 0.08 -10.58 -4.29
CA CYS A 30 1.29 -10.84 -5.04
C CYS A 30 2.01 -12.09 -4.52
N ILE A 31 2.85 -12.66 -5.37
CA ILE A 31 3.76 -13.76 -5.02
C ILE A 31 5.19 -13.32 -5.34
N ASP A 32 6.15 -13.68 -4.50
CA ASP A 32 7.57 -13.46 -4.80
C ASP A 32 8.21 -14.65 -5.53
N LYS A 33 9.47 -14.51 -5.92
CA LYS A 33 10.25 -15.59 -6.55
C LYS A 33 10.34 -16.89 -5.71
N ASN A 34 10.11 -16.82 -4.40
CA ASN A 34 10.14 -17.96 -3.49
C ASN A 34 8.76 -18.61 -3.31
N LYS A 35 7.75 -18.14 -4.05
CA LYS A 35 6.35 -18.57 -3.93
C LYS A 35 5.69 -18.21 -2.61
N GLU A 36 6.21 -17.21 -1.89
CA GLU A 36 5.56 -16.66 -0.72
C GLU A 36 4.45 -15.68 -1.12
N TRP A 37 3.32 -15.75 -0.41
CA TRP A 37 2.16 -14.90 -0.69
C TRP A 37 2.25 -13.59 0.08
N PHE A 38 1.88 -12.50 -0.57
CA PHE A 38 1.88 -11.16 0.01
C PHE A 38 0.55 -10.45 -0.24
N PHE A 39 -0.02 -9.93 0.83
CA PHE A 39 -1.15 -9.02 0.80
C PHE A 39 -0.63 -7.60 0.91
N VAL A 40 -0.82 -6.80 -0.14
CA VAL A 40 -0.32 -5.43 -0.19
C VAL A 40 -1.44 -4.45 0.14
N ILE A 41 -1.24 -3.70 1.22
CA ILE A 41 -2.11 -2.61 1.65
C ILE A 41 -1.53 -1.31 1.09
N VAL A 42 -2.32 -0.59 0.30
CA VAL A 42 -1.97 0.74 -0.17
C VAL A 42 -2.84 1.76 0.54
N ARG A 43 -2.20 2.73 1.21
CA ARG A 43 -2.89 3.86 1.83
C ARG A 43 -2.47 5.14 1.11
N ALA A 44 -3.44 5.81 0.51
CA ALA A 44 -3.25 7.16 -0.04
C ALA A 44 -3.82 8.18 0.94
N VAL A 45 -3.07 9.26 1.22
CA VAL A 45 -3.50 10.39 2.06
C VAL A 45 -3.15 11.71 1.37
N MET A 46 -3.79 12.81 1.78
CA MET A 46 -3.42 14.15 1.32
C MET A 46 -2.31 14.71 2.22
N LEU A 47 -1.26 15.28 1.64
CA LEU A 47 -0.25 16.00 2.41
C LEU A 47 -0.89 17.21 3.12
N PRO A 48 -0.43 17.55 4.35
CA PRO A 48 0.73 17.01 5.07
C PRO A 48 0.45 15.79 5.97
N GLU A 49 -0.68 15.08 5.80
CA GLU A 49 -0.90 13.85 6.58
C GLU A 49 0.19 12.82 6.31
N ASN A 50 0.69 12.16 7.36
CA ASN A 50 1.72 11.14 7.22
C ASN A 50 1.11 9.82 6.69
N PRO A 51 1.47 9.38 5.47
CA PRO A 51 0.92 8.15 4.88
C PRO A 51 1.40 6.87 5.59
N ASN A 52 2.44 6.95 6.42
CA ASN A 52 3.02 5.81 7.14
C ASN A 52 2.34 5.54 8.49
N ASN A 53 1.54 6.48 8.99
CA ASN A 53 0.70 6.20 10.15
C ASN A 53 -0.42 5.24 9.72
N TYR A 54 -0.78 4.27 10.54
CA TYR A 54 -1.97 3.44 10.37
C TYR A 54 -2.47 2.97 11.74
N ASP A 55 -3.75 2.64 11.83
CA ASP A 55 -4.34 2.11 13.05
C ASP A 55 -3.79 0.70 13.32
N VAL A 56 -3.19 0.52 14.50
CA VAL A 56 -2.55 -0.74 14.88
C VAL A 56 -3.59 -1.85 15.03
N VAL A 57 -4.75 -1.58 15.64
CA VAL A 57 -5.82 -2.57 15.84
C VAL A 57 -6.33 -3.06 14.49
N TRP A 58 -6.52 -2.14 13.55
CA TRP A 58 -6.89 -2.45 12.18
C TRP A 58 -5.82 -3.30 11.49
N MET A 59 -4.53 -2.92 11.59
CA MET A 59 -3.43 -3.70 11.02
C MET A 59 -3.36 -5.12 11.59
N GLU A 60 -3.60 -5.32 12.89
CA GLU A 60 -3.65 -6.65 13.50
C GLU A 60 -4.72 -7.55 12.87
N THR A 61 -5.87 -6.99 12.46
CA THR A 61 -6.89 -7.78 11.73
C THR A 61 -6.37 -8.27 10.37
N PHE A 62 -5.55 -7.47 9.69
CA PHE A 62 -4.91 -7.86 8.42
C PHE A 62 -3.81 -8.88 8.63
N LYS A 63 -2.96 -8.68 9.65
CA LYS A 63 -1.91 -9.65 10.00
C LYS A 63 -2.53 -11.00 10.29
N LYS A 64 -3.60 -11.05 11.09
CA LYS A 64 -4.31 -12.29 11.39
C LYS A 64 -4.87 -12.95 10.12
N HIS A 65 -5.55 -12.18 9.26
CA HIS A 65 -6.10 -12.72 8.02
C HIS A 65 -5.00 -13.26 7.08
N ALA A 66 -3.89 -12.55 6.95
CA ALA A 66 -2.74 -12.98 6.16
C ALA A 66 -2.10 -14.23 6.75
N PHE A 67 -1.92 -14.28 8.08
CA PHE A 67 -1.41 -15.45 8.79
C PHE A 67 -2.28 -16.69 8.55
N ASP A 68 -3.61 -16.58 8.67
CA ASP A 68 -4.56 -17.67 8.39
C ASP A 68 -4.49 -18.16 6.93
N LYS A 69 -3.98 -17.32 6.02
CA LYS A 69 -3.77 -17.62 4.60
C LYS A 69 -2.33 -17.96 4.25
N ASN A 70 -1.45 -18.10 5.24
CA ASN A 70 0.00 -18.31 5.05
C ASN A 70 0.63 -17.25 4.12
N ALA A 71 0.22 -16.00 4.31
CA ALA A 71 0.68 -14.83 3.57
C ALA A 71 1.31 -13.80 4.53
N LYS A 72 2.17 -12.95 3.98
CA LYS A 72 2.77 -11.80 4.67
C LYS A 72 2.04 -10.52 4.29
N VAL A 73 2.18 -9.48 5.10
CA VAL A 73 1.59 -8.16 4.82
C VAL A 73 2.67 -7.19 4.37
N LEU A 74 2.43 -6.51 3.25
CA LEU A 74 3.21 -5.38 2.79
C LEU A 74 2.38 -4.10 2.90
N TYR A 75 3.02 -3.01 3.30
CA TYR A 75 2.36 -1.71 3.43
C TYR A 75 3.06 -0.69 2.54
N ALA A 76 2.26 0.09 1.82
CA ALA A 76 2.72 1.17 0.96
C ALA A 76 1.89 2.43 1.23
N GLY A 77 2.50 3.37 1.95
CA GLY A 77 1.93 4.70 2.17
C GLY A 77 2.29 5.63 1.01
N VAL A 78 1.29 6.33 0.46
CA VAL A 78 1.44 7.31 -0.62
C VAL A 78 0.81 8.64 -0.18
N GLY A 79 1.64 9.66 0.00
CA GLY A 79 1.19 11.03 0.18
C GLY A 79 0.95 11.69 -1.18
N LEU A 80 -0.17 12.40 -1.32
CA LEU A 80 -0.52 13.15 -2.52
C LEU A 80 -0.73 14.62 -2.13
N GLY A 81 -0.22 15.57 -2.90
CA GLY A 81 -0.44 16.99 -2.66
C GLY A 81 -0.66 17.79 -3.94
N ASN A 82 -1.31 18.94 -3.84
CA ASN A 82 -1.35 19.90 -4.94
C ASN A 82 -0.06 20.74 -4.93
N PRO A 83 0.65 20.88 -6.07
CA PRO A 83 1.93 21.59 -6.12
C PRO A 83 1.80 23.09 -5.83
N ASN A 84 0.59 23.64 -5.95
CA ASN A 84 0.31 25.06 -5.74
C ASN A 84 -0.13 25.39 -4.30
N GLY A 85 -0.32 24.39 -3.43
CA GLY A 85 -0.68 24.60 -2.02
C GLY A 85 -1.43 23.43 -1.39
N GLU A 86 -1.26 23.24 -0.08
CA GLU A 86 -1.81 22.10 0.67
C GLU A 86 -3.35 22.10 0.77
N ASP A 87 -3.98 23.28 0.76
CA ASP A 87 -5.44 23.44 0.84
C ASP A 87 -6.17 23.21 -0.50
N LEU A 88 -5.41 23.01 -1.58
CA LEU A 88 -5.99 22.87 -2.92
C LEU A 88 -6.29 21.40 -3.24
N PRO A 89 -7.43 21.11 -3.89
CA PRO A 89 -7.75 19.75 -4.32
C PRO A 89 -6.78 19.26 -5.40
N ILE A 90 -6.62 17.94 -5.49
CA ILE A 90 -5.87 17.29 -6.57
C ILE A 90 -6.84 16.89 -7.67
N TYR A 91 -6.48 17.20 -8.92
CA TYR A 91 -7.29 16.88 -10.08
C TYR A 91 -6.69 15.73 -10.89
N LEU A 92 -7.57 14.96 -11.53
CA LEU A 92 -7.16 13.90 -12.43
C LEU A 92 -6.49 14.50 -13.68
N ASN A 93 -5.34 13.95 -14.08
CA ASN A 93 -4.52 14.41 -15.23
C ASN A 93 -3.85 15.78 -15.05
N GLU A 94 -3.78 16.30 -13.83
CA GLU A 94 -2.98 17.49 -13.50
C GLU A 94 -1.71 17.11 -12.74
N GLU A 95 -0.76 18.04 -12.67
CA GLU A 95 0.46 17.87 -11.88
C GLU A 95 0.12 17.74 -10.38
N TYR A 96 0.77 16.80 -9.71
CA TYR A 96 0.60 16.54 -8.29
C TYR A 96 1.94 16.20 -7.63
N LEU A 97 2.08 16.54 -6.35
CA LEU A 97 3.19 16.10 -5.52
C LEU A 97 2.95 14.68 -5.04
N ILE A 98 3.99 13.85 -5.04
CA ILE A 98 3.95 12.49 -4.52
C ILE A 98 5.04 12.28 -3.46
N GLU A 99 4.63 11.83 -2.28
CA GLU A 99 5.54 11.34 -1.26
C GLU A 99 5.38 9.82 -1.15
N TYR A 100 6.44 9.08 -1.44
CA TYR A 100 6.42 7.62 -1.40
C TYR A 100 7.75 7.08 -0.88
N ASN A 101 7.71 6.50 0.34
CA ASN A 101 8.90 6.00 1.03
C ASN A 101 9.21 4.53 0.71
N GLY A 102 8.58 3.97 -0.32
CA GLY A 102 8.74 2.56 -0.69
C GLY A 102 7.83 1.61 0.09
N ILE A 103 7.86 0.34 -0.33
CA ILE A 103 7.10 -0.73 0.33
C ILE A 103 7.80 -1.17 1.61
N GLN A 104 7.02 -1.24 2.69
CA GLN A 104 7.43 -1.71 4.00
C GLN A 104 6.91 -3.12 4.24
N VAL A 105 7.77 -3.99 4.79
CA VAL A 105 7.35 -5.31 5.26
C VAL A 105 6.81 -5.15 6.67
N ILE A 106 5.57 -5.59 6.89
CA ILE A 106 4.96 -5.55 8.21
C ILE A 106 5.39 -6.79 8.99
N GLU A 107 5.90 -6.59 10.20
CA GLU A 107 6.28 -7.67 11.09
C GLU A 107 5.04 -8.45 11.53
N MET A 108 5.09 -9.78 11.38
CA MET A 108 3.98 -10.70 11.58
C MET A 108 3.92 -11.28 13.00
N ASN A 109 4.70 -10.75 13.95
CA ASN A 109 4.59 -11.14 15.35
C ASN A 109 3.19 -10.79 15.85
N LEU A 110 2.41 -11.81 16.17
CA LEU A 110 1.09 -11.67 16.79
C LEU A 110 1.32 -11.53 18.29
N ASN A 111 0.90 -10.39 18.86
CA ASN A 111 0.94 -10.13 20.30
C ASN A 111 -0.13 -10.91 21.07
#